data_AF-A0A928CPD4-F1
#
_entry.id   AF-A0A928CPD4-F1
#
_cell.length_a   1.000
_cell.length_b   1.000
_cell.length_c   1.000
_cell.angle_alpha   90.00
_cell.angle_beta   90.00
_cell.angle_gamma   90.00
#
_symmetry.space_group_name_H-M   'P 1'
#
loop_
_entity.id
_entity.type
_entity.pdbx_description
1 polymer ?
#
loop_
_entity_poly.entity_id
_entity_poly.type
_entity_poly.pdbx_seq_one_letter_code
_entity_poly.pdbx_strand_id
1 'polypeptide(L)' 'MEKKTESEEKLLFTSFCIEEYKAQHGLTGEDVVKLFEKYGVTDYLMAGFDVLHTLGRKMILADIDKFIETRRRKK' A
#
# COMPACT_ATOMS: atom_id res chain seq x y z
N MET A 1 -12.68 25.96 -1.63
CA MET A 1 -11.97 24.68 -1.75
C MET A 1 -11.89 24.09 -0.36
N GLU A 2 -12.68 23.05 -0.08
CA GLU A 2 -12.57 22.31 1.18
C GLU A 2 -11.16 21.71 1.25
N LYS A 3 -10.41 22.01 2.33
CA LYS A 3 -9.11 21.38 2.55
C LYS A 3 -9.38 19.92 2.87
N LYS A 4 -8.93 19.02 1.98
CA LYS A 4 -8.89 17.59 2.27
C LYS A 4 -8.00 17.38 3.49
N THR A 5 -8.42 16.54 4.42
CA THR A 5 -7.64 16.22 5.61
C THR A 5 -6.52 15.24 5.26
N GLU A 6 -5.38 15.30 5.97
CA GLU A 6 -4.25 14.38 5.76
C GLU A 6 -4.68 12.90 5.88
N SER A 7 -5.64 12.61 6.75
CA SER A 7 -6.23 11.27 6.87
C SER A 7 -6.95 10.81 5.60
N GLU A 8 -7.66 11.70 4.91
CA GLU A 8 -8.34 11.37 3.65
C GLU A 8 -7.37 11.20 2.48
N GLU A 9 -6.21 11.85 2.52
CA GLU A 9 -5.13 11.65 1.53
C GLU A 9 -4.43 10.32 1.76
N LYS A 10 -4.13 9.99 3.01
CA LYS A 10 -3.59 8.67 3.42
C LYS A 10 -4.50 7.52 3.03
N LEU A 11 -5.81 7.66 3.24
CA LEU A 11 -6.81 6.67 2.83
C LEU A 11 -6.88 6.53 1.31
N LEU A 12 -6.86 7.65 0.57
CA LEU A 12 -6.86 7.61 -0.89
C LEU A 12 -5.60 6.96 -1.45
N PHE A 13 -4.43 7.28 -0.89
CA PHE A 13 -3.16 6.67 -1.27
C PHE A 13 -3.13 5.16 -0.97
N THR A 14 -3.61 4.75 0.20
CA THR A 14 -3.70 3.33 0.55
C THR A 14 -4.65 2.59 -0.39
N SER A 15 -5.79 3.20 -0.72
CA SER A 15 -6.76 2.65 -1.69
C SER A 15 -6.15 2.53 -3.08
N PHE A 16 -5.38 3.53 -3.51
CA PHE A 16 -4.61 3.49 -4.75
C PHE A 16 -3.61 2.33 -4.76
N CYS A 17 -2.85 2.13 -3.69
CA CYS A 17 -1.90 1.01 -3.60
C CYS A 17 -2.58 -0.35 -3.68
N ILE A 18 -3.74 -0.51 -3.03
CA ILE A 18 -4.53 -1.76 -3.09
C ILE A 18 -4.97 -2.04 -4.53
N GLU A 19 -5.55 -1.05 -5.20
CA GLU A 19 -6.07 -1.21 -6.57
C GLU A 19 -4.97 -1.48 -7.60
N GLU A 20 -3.83 -0.79 -7.48
CA GLU A 20 -2.68 -1.00 -8.36
C GLU A 20 -2.01 -2.35 -8.13
N TYR A 21 -1.87 -2.77 -6.87
CA TYR A 21 -1.32 -4.08 -6.53
C TYR A 21 -2.25 -5.21 -7.00
N LYS A 22 -3.57 -5.02 -6.85
CA LYS A 22 -4.59 -5.92 -7.40
C LYS A 22 -4.40 -6.11 -8.91
N ALA A 23 -4.31 -5.01 -9.65
CA ALA A 23 -4.16 -5.03 -11.10
C ALA A 23 -2.84 -5.67 -11.55
N GLN A 24 -1.72 -5.36 -10.87
CA GLN A 24 -0.40 -5.90 -11.21
C GLN A 24 -0.29 -7.41 -10.94
N HIS A 25 -0.92 -7.91 -9.88
CA HIS A 25 -0.79 -9.31 -9.46
C HIS A 25 -1.97 -10.20 -9.87
N GLY A 26 -2.98 -9.66 -10.55
CA GLY A 26 -4.16 -10.42 -10.97
C GLY A 26 -4.97 -10.97 -9.78
N LEU A 27 -5.00 -10.24 -8.66
CA LEU A 27 -5.69 -10.62 -7.43
C LEU A 27 -7.08 -10.00 -7.37
N THR A 28 -7.91 -10.42 -6.41
CA THR A 28 -9.11 -9.67 -6.04
C THR A 28 -8.78 -8.59 -5.02
N GLY A 29 -9.64 -7.56 -4.89
CA GLY A 29 -9.45 -6.53 -3.86
C GLY A 29 -9.43 -7.13 -2.45
N GLU A 30 -10.29 -8.13 -2.19
CA GLU A 30 -10.34 -8.85 -0.91
C GLU A 30 -9.02 -9.60 -0.62
N ASP A 31 -8.44 -10.27 -1.62
CA ASP A 31 -7.15 -10.97 -1.46
C ASP A 31 -6.03 -9.99 -1.11
N VAL A 32 -5.99 -8.83 -1.76
CA VAL A 32 -4.99 -7.79 -1.48
C VAL A 32 -5.17 -7.21 -0.08
N VAL A 33 -6.39 -6.91 0.34
CA VAL A 33 -6.67 -6.42 1.70
C VAL A 33 -6.20 -7.44 2.74
N LYS A 34 -6.59 -8.72 2.61
CA LYS A 34 -6.15 -9.79 3.53
C LYS A 34 -4.63 -9.95 3.54
N LEU A 35 -3.98 -9.82 2.38
CA LEU A 35 -2.53 -9.89 2.26
C LEU A 35 -1.86 -8.70 2.97
N PHE A 36 -2.38 -7.51 2.76
CA PHE A 36 -1.85 -6.27 3.33
C PHE A 36 -2.01 -6.28 4.85
N GLU A 37 -3.16 -6.70 5.37
CA GLU A 37 -3.39 -6.90 6.80
C GLU A 37 -2.44 -7.95 7.39
N LYS A 38 -2.33 -9.12 6.75
CA LYS A 38 -1.47 -10.24 7.20
C LYS A 38 0.01 -9.83 7.35
N TYR A 39 0.48 -8.94 6.50
CA TYR A 39 1.88 -8.49 6.51
C TYR A 39 2.05 -7.06 7.06
N GLY A 40 0.99 -6.39 7.55
CA GLY A 40 1.07 -5.03 8.08
C GLY A 40 1.45 -3.97 7.03
N VAL A 41 1.08 -4.18 5.77
CA VAL A 41 1.33 -3.24 4.66
C VAL A 41 0.48 -1.98 4.83
N THR A 42 -0.77 -2.11 5.27
CA THR A 42 -1.65 -0.96 5.51
C THR A 42 -1.03 0.03 6.49
N ASP A 43 -0.56 -0.45 7.64
CA ASP A 43 0.12 0.39 8.64
C ASP A 43 1.39 1.02 8.07
N TYR A 44 2.14 0.27 7.26
CA TYR A 44 3.33 0.78 6.60
C TYR A 44 3.04 1.91 5.62
N LEU A 45 2.00 1.79 4.80
CA LEU A 45 1.59 2.82 3.85
C LEU A 45 1.08 4.08 4.58
N MET A 46 0.30 3.88 5.66
CA MET A 46 -0.25 4.99 6.45
C MET A 46 0.85 5.74 7.22
N ALA A 47 1.79 5.02 7.84
CA ALA A 47 2.90 5.61 8.60
C ALA A 47 3.99 6.19 7.69
N GLY A 48 4.21 5.58 6.52
CA GLY A 48 5.20 6.00 5.54
C GLY A 48 4.69 7.04 4.53
N PHE A 49 3.45 7.52 4.67
CA PHE A 49 2.77 8.34 3.68
C PHE A 49 3.65 9.47 3.14
N ASP A 50 4.21 10.32 4.01
CA ASP A 50 4.99 11.52 3.66
C ASP A 50 6.12 11.26 2.66
N VAL A 51 6.68 10.05 2.66
CA VAL A 51 7.72 9.62 1.72
C VAL A 51 7.13 8.82 0.56
N LEU A 52 6.31 7.82 0.87
CA LEU A 52 5.83 6.83 -0.10
C LEU A 52 4.89 7.41 -1.16
N HIS A 53 4.08 8.42 -0.81
CA HIS A 53 3.14 9.04 -1.76
C HIS A 53 3.85 9.85 -2.87
N THR A 54 5.13 10.18 -2.68
CA THR A 54 5.94 10.87 -3.70
C THR A 54 6.57 9.92 -4.71
N LEU A 55 6.53 8.60 -4.44
CA LEU A 55 7.12 7.59 -5.30
C LEU A 55 6.22 7.33 -6.52
N GLY A 56 6.85 7.08 -7.67
CA GLY A 56 6.13 6.63 -8.85
C GLY A 56 5.48 5.25 -8.62
N ARG A 57 4.35 5.01 -9.29
CA ARG A 57 3.58 3.75 -9.23
C ARG A 57 4.42 2.47 -9.23
N LYS A 58 5.35 2.32 -10.19
CA LYS A 58 6.19 1.12 -10.29
C LYS A 58 7.11 0.94 -9.07
N MET A 59 7.59 2.04 -8.49
CA MET A 59 8.50 2.01 -7.34
C MET A 59 7.75 1.63 -6.07
N ILE A 60 6.55 2.19 -5.83
CA ILE A 60 5.77 1.85 -4.64
C ILE A 60 5.32 0.39 -4.65
N LEU A 61 4.95 -0.15 -5.82
CA LEU A 61 4.57 -1.57 -5.93
C LEU A 61 5.75 -2.50 -5.65
N ALA A 62 6.92 -2.20 -6.22
CA ALA A 62 8.14 -2.97 -5.96
C ALA A 62 8.58 -2.89 -4.48
N ASP A 63 8.36 -1.74 -3.83
CA ASP A 63 8.65 -1.55 -2.42
C ASP A 63 7.70 -2.36 -1.52
N ILE A 64 6.40 -2.39 -1.83
CA ILE A 64 5.40 -3.26 -1.18
C ILE A 64 5.80 -4.74 -1.31
N ASP A 65 6.19 -5.20 -2.51
CA ASP A 65 6.66 -6.57 -2.74
C ASP A 65 7.84 -6.91 -1.82
N LYS A 66 8.86 -6.04 -1.79
CA LYS A 66 10.04 -6.20 -0.94
C LYS A 66 9.70 -6.21 0.55
N PHE A 67 8.77 -5.36 0.97
CA PHE A 67 8.30 -5.28 2.34
C PHE A 67 7.61 -6.59 2.78
N ILE A 68 6.74 -7.14 1.92
CA ILE A 68 6.07 -8.42 2.15
C ILE A 68 7.09 -9.57 2.18
N GLU A 69 8.01 -9.61 1.21
CA GLU A 69 9.05 -10.65 1.13
C GLU A 69 9.92 -10.67 2.39
N THR A 70 10.35 -9.50 2.84
CA THR A 70 11.17 -9.36 4.06
C THR A 70 10.45 -9.94 5.29
N ARG A 71 9.13 -9.77 5.38
CA ARG A 71 8.33 -10.34 6.49
C ARG A 71 8.05 -11.81 6.34
N ARG A 72 7.93 -12.33 5.11
CA ARG A 72 7.82 -13.77 4.85
C ARG A 72 9.06 -14.51 5.33
N ARG A 73 10.25 -13.96 5.10
CA ARG A 73 11.54 -14.55 5.49
C ARG A 73 11.84 -14.50 7.00
N LYS A 74 11.13 -13.66 7.76
CA LYS A 74 11.27 -13.54 9.22
C LYS A 74 10.36 -14.50 10.01
N LYS A 75 9.55 -15.31 9.33
CA LYS A 75 8.81 -16.43 9.92
C LYS A 75 9.57 -17.71 9.69
#